data_AF-A0A3M1REB1-F1
#
_entry.id   AF-A0A3M1REB1-F1
#
_cell.length_a   1.000
_cell.length_b   1.000
_cell.length_c   1.000
_cell.angle_alpha   90.00
_cell.angle_beta   90.00
_cell.angle_gamma   90.00
#
_symmetry.space_group_name_H-M   'P 1'
#
loop_
_entity.id
_entity.type
_entity.pdbx_description
1 polymer ?
#
loop_
_entity_poly.entity_id
_entity_poly.type
_entity_poly.pdbx_seq_one_letter_code
_entity_poly.pdbx_strand_id
1 'polypeptide(L)'
;MRFSRTELNHIVVALFVITLALTLHFGLPLLSGFITMLITFGIAFIAHELAHKYVAQRYGFWAEFRYWETGLLLGLFMAFTPVLFLAPGAV
;
A
#
# COMPACT_ATOMS: atom_id res chain seq x y z
N MET A 1 3.72 7.89 -18.48
CA MET A 1 4.18 7.17 -17.27
C MET A 1 4.23 5.68 -17.60
N ARG A 2 5.33 4.99 -17.31
CA ARG A 2 5.55 3.59 -17.69
C ARG A 2 5.39 2.69 -16.46
N PHE A 3 4.67 1.58 -16.58
CA PHE A 3 4.50 0.58 -15.52
C PHE A 3 5.04 -0.77 -15.96
N SER A 4 5.60 -1.51 -15.02
CA SER A 4 5.96 -2.91 -15.22
C SER A 4 4.80 -3.82 -14.74
N ARG A 5 4.77 -5.07 -15.24
CA ARG A 5 3.84 -6.07 -14.71
C ARG A 5 4.13 -6.41 -13.25
N THR A 6 5.41 -6.45 -12.88
CA THR A 6 5.84 -6.77 -11.51
C THR A 6 5.41 -5.66 -10.55
N GLU A 7 5.52 -4.42 -10.95
CA GLU A 7 5.07 -3.27 -10.18
C GLU A 7 3.57 -3.31 -9.91
N LEU A 8 2.75 -3.56 -10.93
CA LEU A 8 1.30 -3.67 -10.77
C LEU A 8 0.95 -4.78 -9.78
N ASN A 9 1.64 -5.93 -9.88
CA ASN A 9 1.47 -7.01 -8.91
C ASN A 9 1.86 -6.56 -7.50
N HIS A 10 2.96 -5.81 -7.35
CA HIS A 10 3.43 -5.35 -6.05
C HIS A 10 2.48 -4.32 -5.43
N ILE A 11 1.96 -3.38 -6.23
CA ILE A 11 0.96 -2.39 -5.79
C ILE A 11 -0.31 -3.11 -5.33
N VAL A 12 -0.82 -4.08 -6.10
CA VAL A 12 -2.04 -4.81 -5.73
C VAL A 12 -1.85 -5.60 -4.43
N VAL A 13 -0.71 -6.27 -4.26
CA VAL A 13 -0.40 -7.01 -3.03
C VAL A 13 -0.29 -6.06 -1.83
N ALA A 14 0.49 -4.99 -1.95
CA ALA A 14 0.65 -4.01 -0.87
C ALA A 14 -0.68 -3.37 -0.50
N LEU A 15 -1.46 -2.94 -1.50
CA LEU A 15 -2.79 -2.35 -1.32
C LEU A 15 -3.72 -3.29 -0.55
N PHE A 16 -3.79 -4.56 -0.96
CA PHE A 16 -4.63 -5.55 -0.28
C PHE A 16 -4.20 -5.77 1.17
N VAL A 17 -2.91 -6.00 1.42
CA VAL A 17 -2.40 -6.29 2.77
C VAL A 17 -2.56 -5.10 3.70
N ILE A 18 -2.27 -3.88 3.24
CA ILE A 18 -2.40 -2.66 4.05
C ILE A 18 -3.86 -2.38 4.37
N THR A 19 -4.75 -2.52 3.38
CA THR A 19 -6.19 -2.35 3.59
C THR A 19 -6.72 -3.35 4.62
N LEU A 20 -6.28 -4.61 4.52
CA LEU A 20 -6.63 -5.64 5.48
C LEU A 20 -6.09 -5.30 6.89
N ALA A 21 -4.82 -4.92 7.00
CA ALA A 21 -4.21 -4.56 8.28
C ALA A 21 -4.94 -3.39 8.96
N LEU A 22 -5.30 -2.34 8.20
CA LEU A 22 -6.09 -1.21 8.72
C LEU A 22 -7.48 -1.63 9.17
N THR A 23 -8.16 -2.46 8.36
CA THR A 23 -9.50 -2.97 8.69
C THR A 23 -9.49 -3.74 10.01
N LEU A 24 -8.49 -4.61 10.20
CA LEU A 24 -8.31 -5.39 11.41
C LEU A 24 -7.93 -4.50 12.61
N HIS A 25 -7.01 -3.57 12.42
CA HIS A 25 -6.52 -2.68 13.48
C HIS A 25 -7.62 -1.81 14.07
N PHE A 26 -8.50 -1.27 13.23
CA PHE A 26 -9.64 -0.46 13.68
C PHE A 26 -10.85 -1.29 14.12
N GLY A 27 -10.76 -2.62 14.10
CA GLY A 27 -11.86 -3.51 14.51
C GLY A 27 -13.13 -3.34 13.68
N LEU A 28 -12.99 -2.98 12.40
CA LEU A 28 -14.14 -2.74 11.52
C LEU A 28 -14.75 -4.07 11.05
N PRO A 29 -16.06 -4.11 10.71
CA PRO A 29 -16.65 -5.30 10.10
C PRO A 29 -15.92 -5.64 8.80
N LEU A 30 -15.51 -6.91 8.63
CA LEU A 30 -14.52 -7.28 7.62
C LEU A 30 -14.86 -6.79 6.20
N LEU A 31 -16.07 -7.04 5.71
CA LEU A 31 -16.44 -6.68 4.34
C LEU A 31 -16.60 -5.17 4.14
N SER A 32 -17.43 -4.52 4.97
CA SER A 32 -17.71 -3.08 4.82
C SER A 32 -16.51 -2.22 5.22
N GLY A 33 -15.78 -2.62 6.26
CA GLY A 33 -14.54 -1.99 6.70
C GLY A 33 -13.44 -2.08 5.65
N PHE A 34 -13.26 -3.25 5.04
CA PHE A 34 -12.28 -3.43 3.96
C PHE A 34 -12.61 -2.55 2.75
N ILE A 35 -13.88 -2.52 2.31
CA ILE A 35 -14.30 -1.63 1.21
C ILE A 35 -14.05 -0.17 1.57
N THR A 36 -14.40 0.25 2.79
CA THR A 36 -14.19 1.63 3.25
C THR A 36 -12.70 2.00 3.25
N MET A 37 -11.84 1.12 3.78
CA MET A 37 -10.38 1.34 3.81
C MET A 37 -9.78 1.30 2.40
N LEU A 38 -10.26 0.44 1.52
CA LEU A 38 -9.79 0.35 0.14
C LEU A 38 -10.09 1.64 -0.62
N ILE A 39 -11.27 2.22 -0.44
CA ILE A 39 -11.66 3.46 -1.10
C ILE A 39 -10.92 4.64 -0.48
N THR A 40 -10.80 4.71 0.84
CA THR A 40 -10.17 5.86 1.51
C THR A 40 -8.66 5.79 1.45
N PHE A 41 -8.06 4.85 2.17
CA PHE A 41 -6.61 4.69 2.25
C PHE A 41 -6.04 4.18 0.92
N GLY A 42 -6.73 3.27 0.24
CA GLY A 42 -6.23 2.72 -1.01
C GLY A 42 -6.08 3.76 -2.14
N ILE A 43 -7.04 4.68 -2.27
CA ILE A 43 -6.91 5.81 -3.21
C ILE A 43 -5.74 6.71 -2.80
N ALA A 44 -5.62 7.02 -1.51
CA ALA A 44 -4.52 7.86 -1.00
C ALA A 44 -3.14 7.23 -1.27
N PHE A 45 -2.99 5.94 -1.00
CA PHE A 45 -1.79 5.16 -1.28
C PHE A 45 -1.44 5.15 -2.77
N ILE A 46 -2.40 4.82 -3.64
CA ILE A 46 -2.16 4.82 -5.10
C ILE A 46 -1.74 6.23 -5.55
N ALA A 47 -2.47 7.27 -5.14
CA ALA A 47 -2.14 8.64 -5.53
C ALA A 47 -0.74 9.06 -5.05
N HIS A 48 -0.35 8.66 -3.84
CA HIS A 48 0.96 8.92 -3.26
C HIS A 48 2.09 8.28 -4.08
N GLU A 49 2.01 6.97 -4.33
CA GLU A 49 3.05 6.24 -5.09
C GLU A 49 3.13 6.73 -6.53
N LEU A 50 1.97 7.02 -7.15
CA LEU A 50 1.93 7.59 -8.49
C LEU A 50 2.55 8.99 -8.55
N ALA A 51 2.39 9.82 -7.51
CA ALA A 51 3.01 11.14 -7.49
C ALA A 51 4.54 11.05 -7.46
N HIS A 52 5.10 10.23 -6.58
CA HIS A 52 6.55 9.99 -6.53
C HIS A 52 7.10 9.52 -7.87
N LYS A 53 6.46 8.50 -8.43
CA LYS A 53 6.87 7.93 -9.71
C LYS A 53 6.70 8.91 -10.86
N TYR A 54 5.63 9.71 -10.87
CA TYR A 54 5.37 10.69 -11.93
C TYR A 54 6.50 11.71 -11.98
N VAL A 55 6.88 12.24 -10.82
CA VAL A 55 7.99 13.20 -10.70
C VAL A 55 9.30 12.55 -11.16
N ALA A 56 9.64 11.36 -10.65
CA ALA A 56 10.88 10.67 -11.02
C ALA A 56 10.97 10.41 -12.54
N GLN A 57 9.91 9.85 -13.14
CA GLN A 57 9.89 9.59 -14.58
C GLN A 57 9.85 10.86 -15.42
N ARG A 58 9.26 11.95 -14.92
CA ARG A 58 9.26 13.25 -15.60
C ARG A 58 10.68 13.82 -15.71
N TYR A 59 11.53 13.57 -14.73
CA TYR A 59 12.96 13.94 -14.74
C TYR A 59 13.87 12.89 -15.38
N GLY A 60 13.32 11.84 -16.02
CA GLY A 60 14.10 10.82 -16.72
C GLY A 60 14.68 9.72 -15.83
N PHE A 61 14.33 9.68 -14.54
CA PHE A 61 14.73 8.61 -13.64
C PHE A 61 13.86 7.37 -13.81
N TRP A 62 14.44 6.23 -13.49
CA TRP A 62 13.69 4.99 -13.32
C TRP A 62 13.01 4.98 -11.95
N ALA A 63 11.73 4.60 -11.93
CA ALA A 63 10.92 4.48 -10.73
C ALA A 63 9.91 3.35 -10.92
N GLU A 64 9.90 2.43 -9.97
CA GLU A 64 9.09 1.22 -9.98
C GLU A 64 8.79 0.80 -8.54
N PHE A 65 7.51 0.82 -8.17
CA PHE A 65 7.10 0.41 -6.83
C PHE A 65 7.47 -1.06 -6.55
N ARG A 66 8.17 -1.29 -5.45
CA ARG A 66 8.49 -2.61 -4.91
C ARG A 66 8.03 -2.68 -3.47
N TYR A 67 7.07 -3.57 -3.19
CA TYR A 67 6.71 -3.83 -1.81
C TYR A 67 7.89 -4.37 -1.01
N TRP A 68 7.85 -4.18 0.30
CA TRP A 68 8.77 -4.81 1.23
C TRP A 68 8.05 -5.88 2.06
N GLU A 69 8.35 -7.15 1.79
CA GLU A 69 7.66 -8.31 2.40
C GLU A 69 7.63 -8.24 3.93
N THR A 70 8.79 -7.99 4.54
CA THR A 70 8.91 -7.88 5.99
C THR A 70 8.10 -6.72 6.54
N GLY A 71 8.05 -5.59 5.82
CA GLY A 71 7.25 -4.42 6.21
C GLY A 71 5.75 -4.68 6.16
N LEU A 72 5.29 -5.39 5.14
CA LEU A 72 3.89 -5.81 5.01
C LEU A 72 3.49 -6.81 6.09
N LEU A 73 4.32 -7.83 6.34
CA LEU A 73 4.09 -8.80 7.41
C LEU A 73 4.09 -8.13 8.78
N LEU A 74 5.05 -7.24 9.04
CA LEU A 74 5.11 -6.46 10.27
C LEU A 74 3.82 -5.66 10.47
N GLY A 75 3.34 -4.95 9.44
CA GLY A 75 2.09 -4.20 9.51
C GLY A 75 0.88 -5.08 9.83
N LEU A 76 0.82 -6.28 9.25
CA LEU A 76 -0.25 -7.24 9.54
C LEU A 76 -0.21 -7.75 10.99
N PHE A 77 0.99 -8.04 11.53
CA PHE A 77 1.14 -8.42 12.94
C PHE A 77 0.82 -7.26 13.89
N MET A 78 1.28 -6.06 13.56
CA MET A 78 1.05 -4.85 14.37
C MET A 78 -0.41 -4.39 14.35
N ALA A 79 -1.22 -4.84 13.39
CA ALA A 79 -2.66 -4.60 13.39
C ALA A 79 -3.33 -5.00 14.71
N PHE A 80 -2.82 -6.02 15.40
CA PHE A 80 -3.35 -6.49 16.68
C PHE A 80 -2.75 -5.76 17.91
N THR A 81 -1.91 -4.76 17.69
CA THR A 81 -1.26 -4.00 18.76
C THR A 81 -1.81 -2.57 18.81
N PRO A 82 -1.60 -1.82 19.92
CA PRO A 82 -2.07 -0.43 20.02
C PRO A 82 -1.43 0.56 19.04
N VAL A 83 -0.30 0.19 18.41
CA VAL A 83 0.43 1.02 17.47
C VAL A 83 0.49 0.31 16.14
N LEU A 84 0.07 0.96 15.06
CA LEU A 84 0.18 0.41 13.72
C LEU A 84 1.32 1.11 12.96
N PHE A 85 2.27 0.30 12.48
CA PHE A 85 3.31 0.77 11.56
C PHE A 85 3.16 0.04 10.22
N LEU A 86 3.12 0.81 9.13
CA LEU A 86 2.96 0.29 7.78
C LEU A 86 4.16 0.72 6.95
N ALA A 87 4.96 -0.25 6.51
CA ALA A 87 6.06 -0.04 5.60
C ALA A 87 5.74 -0.74 4.26
N PRO A 88 5.02 -0.07 3.34
CA PRO A 88 4.53 -0.68 2.10
C PRO A 88 5.65 -1.16 1.18
N GLY A 89 6.67 -0.33 0.99
CA GLY A 89 7.68 -0.52 -0.04
C GLY A 89 8.42 0.77 -0.36
N ALA A 90 9.08 0.77 -1.52
CA ALA A 90 9.76 1.93 -2.09
C ALA A 90 9.42 2.07 -3.58
N VAL A 91 9.52 3.28 -4.13
CA VAL A 91 9.17 3.63 -5.51
C VAL A 91 10.30 4.35 -6.23
#